data_AF-A0A2V9ZVT3-F1
#
_entry.id   AF-A0A2V9ZVT3-F1
#
_cell.length_a   1.000
_cell.length_b   1.000
_cell.length_c   1.000
_cell.angle_alpha   90.00
_cell.angle_beta   90.00
_cell.angle_gamma   90.00
#
_symmetry.space_group_name_H-M   'P 1'
#
loop_
_entity.id
_entity.type
_entity.pdbx_description
1 polymer ?
#
loop_
_entity_poly.entity_id
_entity_poly.type
_entity_poly.pdbx_seq_one_letter_code
_entity_poly.pdbx_strand_id
1 'polypeptide(L)'
;MTEPWLDPLKFGIFYGGVGGGLLGALGGILGALSGVLAPKGKGRSFILGTFTLMTLFGIANLAVGIYAIVNRQPYGIWYPLLLIGFILTVVFAALKPVVRTL
;
A
#
# COMPACT_ATOMS: atom_id res chain seq x y z
N MET A 1 -6.24 -28.37 2.67
CA MET A 1 -5.63 -27.06 2.35
C MET A 1 -5.32 -27.11 0.86
N THR A 2 -5.59 -26.05 0.10
CA THR A 2 -5.13 -25.98 -1.30
C THR A 2 -3.61 -25.87 -1.30
N GLU A 3 -2.97 -26.34 -2.37
CA GLU A 3 -1.54 -26.10 -2.56
C GLU A 3 -1.24 -24.58 -2.46
N PRO A 4 -0.19 -24.17 -1.72
CA PRO A 4 0.22 -22.77 -1.70
C PRO A 4 0.55 -22.28 -3.10
N TRP A 5 0.03 -21.10 -3.48
CA TRP A 5 0.34 -20.52 -4.79
C TRP A 5 1.83 -20.17 -4.93
N LEU A 6 2.43 -19.79 -3.81
CA LEU A 6 3.81 -19.35 -3.70
C LEU A 6 4.44 -19.98 -2.46
N ASP A 7 5.77 -20.03 -2.42
CA ASP A 7 6.51 -20.34 -1.20
C ASP A 7 6.16 -19.30 -0.12
N PRO A 8 5.49 -19.68 0.98
CA PRO A 8 4.95 -18.72 1.94
C PRO A 8 6.04 -17.95 2.68
N LEU A 9 7.20 -18.59 2.91
CA LEU A 9 8.31 -17.97 3.62
C LEU A 9 8.99 -16.93 2.72
N LYS A 10 9.32 -17.32 1.48
CA LYS A 10 9.96 -16.40 0.52
C LYS A 10 9.04 -15.22 0.21
N PHE A 11 7.76 -15.48 -0.04
CA PHE A 11 6.82 -14.41 -0.33
C PHE A 11 6.66 -13.46 0.85
N GLY A 12 6.53 -13.97 2.08
CA GLY A 12 6.46 -13.14 3.29
C GLY A 12 7.69 -12.24 3.47
N ILE A 13 8.89 -12.76 3.24
CA ILE A 13 10.14 -12.00 3.37
C ILE A 13 10.27 -10.93 2.28
N PHE A 14 10.14 -11.31 1.01
CA PHE A 14 10.39 -10.38 -0.09
C PHE A 14 9.25 -9.41 -0.31
N TYR A 15 8.00 -9.88 -0.30
CA TYR A 15 6.84 -9.03 -0.51
C TYR A 15 6.49 -8.23 0.75
N GLY A 16 6.34 -8.92 1.88
CA GLY A 16 5.96 -8.30 3.15
C GLY A 16 7.07 -7.47 3.76
N GLY A 17 8.26 -8.07 3.93
CA GLY A 17 9.40 -7.41 4.55
C GLY A 17 10.00 -6.33 3.65
N VAL A 18 10.61 -6.74 2.54
CA VAL A 18 11.33 -5.81 1.65
C VAL A 18 10.37 -4.89 0.91
N GLY A 19 9.32 -5.45 0.28
CA GLY A 19 8.33 -4.66 -0.45
C GLY A 19 7.58 -3.68 0.46
N GLY A 20 7.10 -4.15 1.63
CA GLY A 20 6.47 -3.29 2.63
C GLY A 20 7.40 -2.19 3.15
N GLY A 21 8.67 -2.50 3.42
CA GLY A 21 9.67 -1.52 3.86
C GLY A 21 9.94 -0.43 2.82
N LEU A 22 10.11 -0.83 1.54
CA LEU A 22 10.30 0.12 0.44
C LEU A 22 9.08 1.02 0.25
N LEU A 23 7.86 0.46 0.28
CA LEU A 23 6.63 1.23 0.18
C LEU A 23 6.47 2.20 1.36
N GLY A 24 6.83 1.78 2.57
CA GLY A 24 6.83 2.65 3.75
C GLY A 24 7.80 3.83 3.61
N ALA A 25 9.03 3.57 3.15
CA ALA A 25 10.03 4.62 2.91
C ALA A 25 9.57 5.61 1.83
N LEU A 26 9.04 5.11 0.71
CA LEU A 26 8.48 5.94 -0.36
C LEU A 26 7.28 6.76 0.14
N GLY A 27 6.42 6.16 0.95
CA GLY A 27 5.28 6.84 1.58
C GLY A 27 5.71 7.96 2.51
N GLY A 28 6.77 7.75 3.30
CA GLY A 28 7.36 8.78 4.16
C GLY A 28 7.92 9.96 3.36
N ILE A 29 8.69 9.68 2.30
CA ILE A 29 9.22 10.71 1.39
C ILE A 29 8.08 11.50 0.75
N LEU A 30 7.05 10.80 0.25
CA LEU A 30 5.91 11.43 -0.38
C LEU A 30 5.09 12.27 0.61
N GLY A 31 4.95 11.81 1.85
CA GLY A 31 4.36 12.57 2.95
C GLY A 31 5.12 13.87 3.22
N ALA A 32 6.45 13.81 3.34
CA ALA A 32 7.29 14.99 3.51
C ALA A 32 7.17 15.97 2.33
N LEU A 33 7.21 15.47 1.10
CA LEU A 33 6.99 16.28 -0.10
C LEU A 33 5.61 16.95 -0.09
N SER A 34 4.57 16.24 0.34
CA SER A 34 3.23 16.79 0.44
C SER A 34 3.16 17.94 1.46
N GLY A 35 3.81 17.83 2.61
CA GLY A 35 3.85 18.89 3.62
C GLY A 35 4.61 20.15 3.18
N VAL A 36 5.64 20.00 2.34
CA VAL A 36 6.51 21.13 1.91
C VAL A 36 6.03 21.79 0.62
N LEU A 37 5.55 20.99 -0.35
CA LEU A 37 5.21 21.47 -1.69
C LEU A 37 3.73 21.79 -1.87
N ALA A 38 2.81 21.08 -1.19
CA ALA A 38 1.38 21.34 -1.34
C ALA A 38 0.98 22.76 -0.91
N PRO A 39 1.46 23.31 0.23
CA PRO A 39 1.15 24.69 0.63
C PRO A 39 1.69 25.75 -0.34
N LYS A 40 2.68 25.38 -1.17
CA LYS A 40 3.27 26.27 -2.20
C LYS A 40 2.55 26.16 -3.54
N GLY A 41 1.50 25.32 -3.64
CA GLY A 41 0.77 25.03 -4.88
C GLY A 41 1.59 24.27 -5.93
N LYS A 42 2.80 23.80 -5.62
CA LYS A 42 3.72 23.18 -6.59
C LYS A 42 3.54 21.65 -6.60
N GLY A 43 3.43 21.07 -7.80
CA GLY A 43 3.40 19.61 -7.97
C GLY A 43 2.17 18.90 -7.36
N ARG A 44 1.13 19.65 -6.99
CA ARG A 44 -0.05 19.12 -6.30
C ARG A 44 -0.78 18.03 -7.08
N SER A 45 -0.89 18.18 -8.41
CA SER A 45 -1.47 17.15 -9.27
C SER A 45 -0.68 15.84 -9.23
N PHE A 46 0.65 15.91 -9.24
CA PHE A 46 1.51 14.73 -9.13
C PHE A 46 1.34 14.04 -7.77
N ILE A 47 1.34 14.79 -6.67
CA ILE A 47 1.18 14.23 -5.32
C ILE A 47 -0.19 13.55 -5.18
N LEU A 48 -1.27 14.22 -5.57
CA LEU A 48 -2.63 13.65 -5.50
C LEU A 48 -2.82 12.46 -6.46
N GLY A 49 -2.15 12.49 -7.61
CA GLY A 49 -2.08 11.37 -8.54
C GLY A 49 -1.42 10.15 -7.89
N THR A 50 -0.24 10.34 -7.30
CA THR A 50 0.48 9.27 -6.59
C THR A 50 -0.31 8.72 -5.41
N PHE A 51 -0.98 9.57 -4.62
CA PHE A 51 -1.87 9.12 -3.55
C PHE A 51 -2.98 8.21 -4.10
N THR A 52 -3.59 8.60 -5.23
CA THR A 52 -4.63 7.81 -5.89
C THR A 52 -4.09 6.45 -6.35
N LEU A 53 -2.91 6.43 -6.97
CA LEU A 53 -2.27 5.19 -7.40
C LEU A 53 -1.96 4.27 -6.22
N MET A 54 -1.42 4.81 -5.12
CA MET A 54 -1.13 4.04 -3.92
C MET A 54 -2.41 3.49 -3.28
N THR A 55 -3.49 4.27 -3.23
CA THR A 55 -4.80 3.79 -2.75
C THR A 55 -5.32 2.64 -3.62
N LEU A 56 -5.30 2.78 -4.95
CA LEU A 56 -5.77 1.73 -5.87
C LEU A 56 -4.93 0.45 -5.76
N PHE A 57 -3.61 0.60 -5.64
CA PHE A 57 -2.70 -0.53 -5.41
C PHE A 57 -2.98 -1.21 -4.06
N GLY A 58 -3.32 -0.44 -3.03
CA GLY A 58 -3.77 -0.95 -1.74
C GLY A 58 -5.07 -1.75 -1.83
N ILE A 59 -6.07 -1.23 -2.56
CA ILE A 59 -7.35 -1.92 -2.79
C ILE A 59 -7.15 -3.23 -3.53
N ALA A 60 -6.29 -3.23 -4.56
CA ALA A 60 -5.95 -4.46 -5.29
C ALA A 60 -5.32 -5.50 -4.36
N ASN A 61 -4.38 -5.09 -3.49
CA ASN A 61 -3.79 -5.95 -2.48
C ASN A 61 -4.81 -6.53 -1.50
N LEU A 62 -5.75 -5.70 -1.02
CA LEU A 62 -6.85 -6.16 -0.16
C LEU A 62 -7.71 -7.21 -0.87
N ALA A 63 -8.09 -6.95 -2.13
CA ALA A 63 -8.90 -7.90 -2.90
C ALA A 63 -8.20 -9.25 -3.06
N VAL A 64 -6.91 -9.25 -3.42
CA VAL A 64 -6.13 -10.48 -3.57
C VAL A 64 -5.92 -11.17 -2.21
N GLY A 65 -5.68 -10.42 -1.13
CA GLY A 65 -5.53 -10.96 0.22
C GLY A 65 -6.81 -11.61 0.74
N ILE A 66 -7.97 -10.99 0.52
CA ILE A 66 -9.28 -11.57 0.86
C ILE A 66 -9.51 -12.84 0.03
N TYR A 67 -9.21 -12.81 -1.27
CA TYR A 67 -9.30 -13.98 -2.13
C TYR A 67 -8.39 -15.12 -1.64
N ALA A 68 -7.19 -14.81 -1.15
CA ALA A 68 -6.26 -15.78 -0.57
C ALA A 68 -6.82 -16.43 0.71
N ILE A 69 -7.50 -15.66 1.58
CA ILE A 69 -8.18 -16.21 2.76
C ILE A 69 -9.29 -17.18 2.36
N VAL A 70 -10.14 -16.80 1.39
CA VAL A 70 -11.24 -17.65 0.90
C VAL A 70 -10.70 -18.98 0.35
N ASN A 71 -9.55 -18.93 -0.32
CA ASN A 71 -8.86 -20.12 -0.83
C ASN A 71 -8.00 -20.84 0.23
N ARG A 72 -8.08 -20.46 1.51
CA ARG A 72 -7.31 -21.05 2.62
C ARG A 72 -5.80 -21.08 2.38
N GLN A 73 -5.27 -20.03 1.74
CA GLN A 73 -3.84 -19.86 1.56
C GLN A 73 -3.13 -19.70 2.93
N PRO A 74 -1.85 -20.06 3.04
CA PRO A 74 -1.08 -19.92 4.28
C PRO A 74 -0.85 -18.45 4.67
N TYR A 75 -0.61 -18.23 5.97
CA TYR A 75 -0.36 -16.91 6.57
C TYR A 75 0.67 -16.07 5.80
N GLY A 76 1.78 -16.71 5.38
CA GLY A 76 2.85 -16.03 4.65
C GLY A 76 2.42 -15.38 3.34
N ILE A 77 1.27 -15.77 2.76
CA ILE A 77 0.73 -15.20 1.52
C ILE A 77 -0.32 -14.14 1.81
N TRP A 78 -1.38 -14.47 2.55
CA TRP A 78 -2.50 -13.53 2.71
C TRP A 78 -2.19 -12.36 3.64
N TYR A 79 -1.37 -12.58 4.68
CA TYR A 79 -1.12 -11.55 5.69
C TYR A 79 -0.37 -10.32 5.13
N PRO A 80 0.74 -10.48 4.38
CA PRO A 80 1.42 -9.34 3.78
C PRO A 80 0.52 -8.53 2.83
N LEU A 81 -0.30 -9.21 2.03
CA LEU A 81 -1.24 -8.58 1.09
C LEU A 81 -2.27 -7.73 1.84
N LEU A 82 -2.89 -8.29 2.90
CA LEU A 82 -3.86 -7.55 3.69
C LEU A 82 -3.22 -6.39 4.45
N LEU A 83 -2.04 -6.59 5.04
CA LEU A 83 -1.35 -5.56 5.79
C LEU A 83 -0.95 -4.37 4.90
N ILE A 84 -0.24 -4.65 3.80
CA ILE A 84 0.17 -3.61 2.84
C ILE A 84 -1.08 -2.96 2.22
N GLY A 85 -2.06 -3.77 1.82
CA GLY A 85 -3.29 -3.30 1.23
C GLY A 85 -4.06 -2.34 2.13
N PHE A 86 -4.21 -2.70 3.41
CA PHE A 86 -4.90 -1.88 4.40
C PHE A 86 -4.17 -0.56 4.64
N ILE A 87 -2.86 -0.61 4.91
CA ILE A 87 -2.06 0.59 5.19
C ILE A 87 -2.11 1.55 4.00
N LEU A 88 -1.82 1.08 2.79
CA LEU A 88 -1.80 1.96 1.61
C LEU A 88 -3.19 2.55 1.32
N THR A 89 -4.24 1.75 1.42
CA THR A 89 -5.60 2.23 1.16
C THR A 89 -5.98 3.31 2.17
N VAL A 90 -5.86 3.02 3.46
CA VAL A 90 -6.33 3.91 4.52
C VAL A 90 -5.48 5.17 4.59
N VAL A 91 -4.16 5.04 4.62
CA VAL A 91 -3.25 6.19 4.78
C VAL A 91 -3.40 7.15 3.61
N PHE A 92 -3.29 6.67 2.37
CA PHE A 92 -3.34 7.57 1.22
C PHE A 92 -4.74 8.08 0.93
N ALA A 93 -5.80 7.30 1.16
CA ALA A 93 -7.17 7.81 1.01
C ALA A 93 -7.51 8.87 2.06
N ALA A 94 -7.10 8.67 3.32
CA ALA A 94 -7.37 9.61 4.41
C ALA A 94 -6.55 10.90 4.28
N LEU A 95 -5.30 10.83 3.80
CA LEU A 95 -4.46 12.02 3.64
C LEU A 95 -4.78 12.82 2.36
N LYS A 96 -5.34 12.18 1.33
CA LYS A 96 -5.69 12.85 0.06
C LYS A 96 -6.55 14.11 0.23
N PRO A 97 -7.65 14.13 1.01
CA PRO A 97 -8.43 15.36 1.21
C PRO A 97 -7.61 16.45 1.93
N VAL A 98 -6.76 16.09 2.89
CA VAL A 98 -5.90 17.04 3.61
C VAL A 98 -4.96 17.75 2.64
N VAL A 99 -4.27 17.02 1.78
CA VAL A 99 -3.36 17.59 0.76
C VAL A 99 -4.12 18.40 -0.30
N ARG A 100 -5.40 18.10 -0.52
CA ARG A 100 -6.26 18.88 -1.42
C ARG A 100 -6.71 20.20 -0.80
N THR A 101 -6.69 20.34 0.52
CA THR A 101 -7.06 21.59 1.20
C THR A 101 -5.87 22.48 1.52
N LEU A 102 -4.64 21.95 1.48
CA LEU A 102 -3.38 22.71 1.53
C LEU A 102 -3.12 23.44 0.22
#